data_AF-A0A8J3WRS5-F1
#
_entry.id   AF-A0A8J3WRS5-F1
#
_cell.length_a   1.000
_cell.length_b   1.000
_cell.length_c   1.000
_cell.angle_alpha   90.00
_cell.angle_beta   90.00
_cell.angle_gamma   90.00
#
_symmetry.space_group_name_H-M   'P 1'
#
loop_
_entity.id
_entity.type
_entity.pdbx_description
1 polymer ?
#
loop_
_entity_poly.entity_id
_entity_poly.type
_entity_poly.pdbx_seq_one_letter_code
_entity_poly.pdbx_strand_id
1 'polypeptide(L)'
;MEGVLLARYEFTVLRAKPERSPVTGLTLMAPAGRRADAEAGARRGLTHVRATMLARDLASSPPSMLTAAVLAETAQRLAAECGPDVEVFEETALREMGCGGLLGVNAGSVGPPRMIRIRYRPDGAPADAAR
;
A
#
# COMPACT_ATOMS: atom_id res chain seq x y z
N MET A 1 -10.47 4.24 -16.30
CA MET A 1 -10.86 4.03 -14.89
C MET A 1 -9.96 4.76 -13.92
N GLU A 2 -8.63 4.60 -14.01
CA GLU A 2 -7.70 5.25 -13.08
C GLU A 2 -7.85 6.76 -12.98
N GLY A 3 -7.89 7.46 -14.13
CA GLY A 3 -7.98 8.92 -14.16
C GLY A 3 -9.19 9.48 -13.40
N VAL A 4 -10.39 8.93 -13.62
CA VAL A 4 -11.61 9.42 -12.94
C VAL A 4 -11.59 9.13 -11.44
N LEU A 5 -11.07 7.98 -11.00
CA LEU A 5 -11.04 7.66 -9.57
C LEU A 5 -9.94 8.43 -8.83
N LEU A 6 -8.73 8.53 -9.41
CA LEU A 6 -7.62 9.25 -8.79
C LEU A 6 -7.81 10.77 -8.82
N ALA A 7 -8.51 11.32 -9.83
CA ALA A 7 -8.91 12.72 -9.83
C ALA A 7 -9.87 13.05 -8.68
N ARG A 8 -10.53 12.04 -8.11
CA ARG A 8 -11.48 12.16 -7.00
C ARG A 8 -10.90 11.75 -5.65
N TYR A 9 -9.63 11.33 -5.61
CA TYR A 9 -8.93 11.08 -4.35
C TYR A 9 -8.92 12.35 -3.49
N GLU A 10 -9.24 12.18 -2.21
CA GLU A 10 -9.17 13.21 -1.18
C GLU A 10 -8.67 12.54 0.10
N PHE A 11 -7.63 13.08 0.73
CA PHE A 11 -7.19 12.61 2.04
C PHE A 11 -8.10 13.20 3.11
N THR A 12 -9.05 12.41 3.60
CA THR A 12 -10.11 12.88 4.52
C THR A 12 -9.83 12.57 5.98
N VAL A 13 -8.77 11.83 6.32
CA VAL A 13 -8.50 11.37 7.70
C VAL A 13 -8.39 12.53 8.70
N LEU A 14 -7.88 13.68 8.27
CA LEU A 14 -7.72 14.89 9.10
C LEU A 14 -8.85 15.91 8.90
N ARG A 15 -9.91 15.57 8.17
CA ARG A 15 -11.01 16.49 7.86
C ARG A 15 -12.29 16.04 8.56
N ALA A 16 -13.02 17.01 9.11
CA ALA A 16 -14.32 16.75 9.74
C ALA A 16 -15.39 16.34 8.71
N LYS A 17 -15.29 16.84 7.47
CA LYS A 17 -16.20 16.54 6.35
C LYS A 17 -15.41 16.53 5.04
N PRO A 18 -15.77 15.67 4.07
CA PRO A 18 -15.20 15.70 2.73
C PRO A 18 -15.61 16.98 2.00
N GLU A 19 -14.72 17.55 1.18
CA GLU A 19 -15.01 18.76 0.40
C GLU A 19 -15.89 18.47 -0.83
N ARG A 20 -15.86 17.24 -1.33
CA ARG A 20 -16.53 16.87 -2.58
C ARG A 20 -17.74 15.98 -2.34
N SER A 21 -18.81 16.24 -3.09
CA SER A 21 -19.96 15.33 -3.16
C SER A 21 -19.54 13.96 -3.71
N PRO A 22 -20.06 12.85 -3.15
CA PRO A 22 -19.70 11.51 -3.60
C PRO A 22 -20.22 11.23 -5.01
N VAL A 23 -19.42 10.55 -5.83
CA VAL A 23 -19.90 9.93 -7.08
C VAL A 23 -20.42 8.55 -6.73
N THR A 24 -21.71 8.32 -6.97
CA THR A 24 -22.39 7.07 -6.58
C THR A 24 -22.39 6.02 -7.69
N GLY A 25 -22.08 6.39 -8.93
CA GLY A 25 -22.06 5.47 -10.05
C GLY A 25 -21.22 5.98 -11.22
N LEU A 26 -20.64 5.02 -11.96
CA LEU A 26 -19.89 5.26 -13.18
C LEU A 26 -20.20 4.13 -14.16
N THR A 27 -20.71 4.48 -15.34
CA THR A 27 -21.00 3.51 -16.41
C THR A 27 -19.95 3.63 -17.49
N LEU A 28 -19.29 2.52 -17.82
CA LEU A 28 -18.37 2.42 -18.95
C LEU A 28 -19.12 1.91 -20.18
N MET A 29 -19.12 2.70 -21.24
CA MET A 29 -19.65 2.30 -22.54
C MET A 29 -18.52 1.73 -23.39
N ALA A 30 -18.73 0.53 -23.94
CA ALA A 30 -17.78 -0.13 -24.82
C ALA A 30 -18.46 -0.54 -26.13
N PRO A 31 -17.72 -0.59 -27.26
CA PRO A 31 -18.26 -1.14 -28.50
C PRO A 31 -18.74 -2.60 -28.33
N ALA A 32 -19.68 -3.00 -29.17
CA ALA A 32 -20.11 -4.40 -29.25
C ALA A 32 -18.90 -5.33 -29.44
N GLY A 33 -18.89 -6.46 -28.72
CA GLY A 33 -17.77 -7.41 -28.72
C GLY A 33 -16.57 -7.03 -27.85
N ARG A 34 -16.49 -5.81 -27.30
CA ARG A 34 -15.36 -5.35 -26.45
C ARG A 34 -15.67 -5.32 -24.95
N ARG A 35 -16.85 -5.82 -24.56
CA ARG A 35 -17.30 -5.81 -23.16
C ARG A 35 -16.32 -6.52 -22.22
N ALA A 36 -15.87 -7.73 -22.58
CA ALA A 36 -14.95 -8.50 -21.75
C ALA A 36 -13.60 -7.77 -21.54
N ASP A 37 -13.07 -7.15 -22.60
CA ASP A 37 -11.83 -6.36 -22.51
C ASP A 37 -12.01 -5.12 -21.62
N ALA A 38 -13.15 -4.44 -21.75
CA ALA A 38 -13.49 -3.29 -20.92
C ALA A 38 -13.63 -3.68 -19.44
N GLU A 39 -14.29 -4.80 -19.13
CA GLU A 39 -14.42 -5.33 -17.77
C GLU A 39 -13.06 -5.75 -17.19
N ALA A 40 -12.22 -6.44 -17.99
CA ALA A 40 -10.86 -6.81 -17.58
C ALA A 40 -9.99 -5.58 -17.31
N GLY A 41 -10.04 -4.58 -18.20
CA GLY A 41 -9.35 -3.30 -18.02
C GLY A 41 -9.84 -2.53 -16.80
N ALA A 42 -11.16 -2.50 -16.57
CA ALA A 42 -11.73 -1.84 -15.41
C ALA A 42 -11.28 -2.50 -14.10
N ARG A 43 -11.28 -3.84 -14.04
CA ARG A 43 -10.81 -4.60 -12.87
C ARG A 43 -9.33 -4.34 -12.57
N ARG A 44 -8.45 -4.35 -13.58
CA ARG A 44 -7.03 -3.98 -13.39
C ARG A 44 -6.88 -2.55 -12.89
N GLY A 45 -7.58 -1.61 -13.53
CA GLY A 45 -7.54 -0.20 -13.13
C GLY A 45 -8.00 0.00 -11.69
N LEU A 46 -9.03 -0.71 -11.24
CA LEU A 46 -9.49 -0.67 -9.84
C LEU A 46 -8.40 -1.13 -8.86
N THR A 47 -7.67 -2.20 -9.18
CA THR A 47 -6.53 -2.66 -8.39
C THR A 47 -5.44 -1.59 -8.30
N HIS A 48 -5.05 -0.98 -9.42
CA HIS A 48 -4.05 0.08 -9.45
C HIS A 48 -4.46 1.32 -8.65
N VAL A 49 -5.72 1.74 -8.77
CA VAL A 49 -6.26 2.87 -8.02
C VAL A 49 -6.20 2.61 -6.52
N ARG A 50 -6.65 1.42 -6.06
CA ARG A 50 -6.64 1.08 -4.63
C ARG A 50 -5.23 1.12 -4.06
N ALA A 51 -4.27 0.52 -4.76
CA ALA A 51 -2.87 0.55 -4.35
C ALA A 51 -2.30 1.98 -4.33
N THR A 52 -2.64 2.80 -5.33
CA THR A 52 -2.19 4.20 -5.42
C THR A 52 -2.80 5.06 -4.32
N MET A 53 -4.09 4.90 -4.03
CA MET A 53 -4.78 5.64 -2.96
C MET A 53 -4.19 5.30 -1.60
N LEU A 54 -3.97 4.01 -1.32
CA LEU A 54 -3.28 3.58 -0.10
C LEU A 54 -1.89 4.21 0.02
N ALA A 55 -1.08 4.21 -1.06
CA ALA A 55 0.23 4.84 -1.04
C ALA A 55 0.15 6.35 -0.75
N ARG A 56 -0.86 7.04 -1.30
CA ARG A 56 -1.11 8.45 -1.03
C ARG A 56 -1.58 8.70 0.40
N ASP A 57 -2.42 7.83 0.95
CA ASP A 57 -2.88 7.92 2.34
C ASP A 57 -1.70 7.79 3.29
N LEU A 58 -0.82 6.81 3.05
CA LEU A 58 0.41 6.63 3.83
C LEU A 58 1.34 7.85 3.71
N ALA A 59 1.59 8.34 2.50
CA ALA A 59 2.46 9.49 2.30
C ALA A 59 1.90 10.81 2.86
N SER A 60 0.57 10.95 2.89
CA SER A 60 -0.11 12.15 3.41
C SER A 60 -0.32 12.10 4.93
N SER A 61 -0.13 10.94 5.55
CA SER A 61 -0.34 10.76 6.98
C SER A 61 0.74 11.49 7.77
N PRO A 62 0.37 12.32 8.76
CA PRO A 62 1.34 12.98 9.62
C PRO A 62 2.10 11.95 10.47
N PRO A 63 3.32 12.30 10.92
CA PRO A 63 4.17 11.39 11.68
C PRO A 63 3.58 10.96 13.03
N SER A 64 2.63 11.73 13.57
CA SER A 64 1.89 11.35 14.79
C SER A 64 0.91 10.20 14.59
N MET A 65 0.48 9.92 13.35
CA MET A 65 -0.45 8.84 13.02
C MET A 65 0.24 7.67 12.31
N LEU A 66 1.22 7.94 11.45
CA LEU A 66 1.96 6.91 10.73
C LEU A 66 3.39 6.77 11.29
N THR A 67 3.50 6.00 12.36
CA THR A 67 4.81 5.61 12.93
C THR A 67 5.37 4.38 12.21
N ALA A 68 6.64 4.07 12.46
CA ALA A 68 7.27 2.85 11.93
C ALA A 68 6.50 1.56 12.33
N ALA A 69 5.97 1.52 13.55
CA ALA A 69 5.15 0.40 14.03
C ALA A 69 3.81 0.31 13.28
N VAL A 70 3.10 1.44 13.12
CA VAL A 70 1.82 1.47 12.38
C VAL A 70 1.99 1.11 10.91
N LEU A 71 3.12 1.50 10.29
CA LEU A 71 3.45 1.09 8.93
C LEU A 71 3.69 -0.43 8.84
N ALA A 72 4.38 -1.01 9.82
CA ALA A 72 4.61 -2.46 9.89
C ALA A 72 3.30 -3.24 10.07
N GLU A 73 2.43 -2.79 10.98
CA GLU A 73 1.09 -3.36 11.17
C GLU A 73 0.25 -3.27 9.89
N THR A 74 0.34 -2.14 9.18
CA THR A 74 -0.37 -1.96 7.90
C THR A 74 0.13 -2.94 6.85
N ALA A 75 1.44 -3.17 6.75
CA ALA A 75 2.00 -4.16 5.84
C ALA A 75 1.53 -5.59 6.19
N GLN A 76 1.49 -5.96 7.47
CA GLN A 76 1.00 -7.26 7.93
C GLN A 76 -0.49 -7.45 7.62
N ARG A 77 -1.32 -6.41 7.81
CA ARG A 77 -2.75 -6.46 7.44
C ARG A 77 -2.93 -6.68 5.94
N LEU A 78 -2.20 -5.94 5.11
CA LEU A 78 -2.25 -6.08 3.65
C LEU A 78 -1.77 -7.46 3.19
N ALA A 79 -0.76 -8.02 3.85
CA ALA A 79 -0.31 -9.39 3.60
C ALA A 79 -1.40 -10.42 3.83
N ALA A 80 -2.12 -10.31 4.95
CA ALA A 80 -3.24 -11.20 5.25
C ALA A 80 -4.37 -11.09 4.22
N GLU A 81 -4.59 -9.91 3.64
CA GLU A 81 -5.64 -9.68 2.63
C GLU A 81 -5.21 -10.09 1.21
N CYS A 82 -3.95 -9.91 0.85
CA CYS A 82 -3.46 -10.02 -0.53
C CYS A 82 -2.53 -11.22 -0.79
N GLY A 83 -2.08 -11.92 0.26
CA GLY A 83 -1.27 -13.13 0.18
C GLY A 83 0.26 -13.02 0.12
N PRO A 84 0.95 -11.86 0.04
CA PRO A 84 2.42 -11.87 0.14
C PRO A 84 2.89 -12.19 1.57
N ASP A 85 4.07 -12.79 1.70
CA ASP A 85 4.71 -13.01 3.00
C ASP A 85 5.29 -11.69 3.53
N VAL A 86 5.05 -11.38 4.80
CA VAL A 86 5.62 -10.19 5.45
C VAL A 86 6.38 -10.58 6.70
N GLU A 87 7.60 -10.08 6.79
CA GLU A 87 8.48 -10.22 7.94
C GLU A 87 8.87 -8.83 8.42
N VAL A 88 8.72 -8.61 9.72
CA VAL A 88 9.03 -7.34 10.38
C VAL A 88 10.21 -7.56 11.31
N PHE A 89 11.28 -6.81 11.08
CA PHE A 89 12.45 -6.80 11.95
C PHE A 89 12.36 -5.65 12.93
N GLU A 90 12.36 -6.05 14.19
CA GLU A 90 12.39 -5.19 15.36
C GLU A 90 13.82 -4.74 15.67
N GLU A 91 13.98 -3.77 16.58
CA GLU A 91 15.28 -3.14 16.87
C GLU A 91 16.37 -4.15 17.28
N THR A 92 16.04 -5.17 18.06
CA THR A 92 16.98 -6.21 18.50
C THR A 92 17.53 -6.99 17.31
N ALA A 93 16.66 -7.48 16.43
CA ALA A 93 17.06 -8.17 15.21
C ALA A 93 17.90 -7.26 14.29
N LEU A 94 17.56 -5.98 14.19
CA LEU A 94 18.32 -5.00 13.40
C LEU A 94 19.73 -4.77 13.96
N ARG A 95 19.90 -4.80 15.28
CA ARG A 95 21.22 -4.73 15.93
C ARG A 95 22.04 -5.99 15.66
N GLU A 96 21.43 -7.17 15.78
CA GLU A 96 22.07 -8.46 15.51
C GLU A 96 22.50 -8.60 14.05
N MET A 97 21.70 -8.11 13.11
CA MET A 97 22.03 -8.10 11.67
C MET A 97 23.08 -7.04 11.30
N GLY A 98 23.52 -6.19 12.23
CA GLY A 98 24.50 -5.14 11.96
C GLY A 98 23.95 -4.00 11.09
N CYS A 99 22.66 -3.69 11.16
CA CYS A 99 22.01 -2.62 10.39
C CYS A 99 22.33 -1.21 10.91
N GLY A 100 23.63 -0.90 11.11
CA GLY A 100 24.11 0.32 11.75
C GLY A 100 23.68 1.62 11.07
N GLY A 101 23.52 1.61 9.73
CA GLY A 101 23.03 2.79 9.00
C GLY A 101 21.58 3.16 9.37
N LEU A 102 20.68 2.17 9.39
CA LEU A 102 19.28 2.38 9.75
C LEU A 102 19.13 2.74 11.23
N LEU A 103 19.87 2.06 12.11
CA LEU A 103 19.90 2.36 13.56
C LEU A 103 20.45 3.77 13.83
N GLY A 104 21.50 4.19 13.11
CA GLY A 104 22.10 5.50 13.22
C GLY A 104 21.14 6.62 12.82
N VAL A 105 20.40 6.45 11.71
CA VAL A 105 19.36 7.41 11.30
C VAL A 105 18.23 7.48 12.33
N ASN A 106 17.80 6.34 12.88
CA ASN A 106 16.73 6.30 13.88
C ASN A 106 17.14 6.82 15.27
N ALA A 107 18.43 7.06 15.54
CA ALA A 107 18.90 7.45 16.87
C ALA A 107 18.28 8.77 17.41
N GLY A 108 17.77 9.63 16.52
CA GLY A 108 17.05 10.85 16.88
C GLY A 108 15.52 10.69 17.04
N SER A 109 14.97 9.49 16.80
CA SER A 109 13.54 9.21 16.89
C SER A 109 13.15 8.75 18.30
N VAL A 110 11.95 9.14 18.75
CA VAL A 110 11.33 8.59 19.97
C VAL A 110 10.81 7.16 19.73
N GLY A 111 10.39 6.87 18.50
CA GLY A 111 9.89 5.55 18.12
C GLY A 111 11.00 4.59 17.72
N PRO A 112 10.93 3.30 18.11
CA PRO A 112 11.92 2.31 17.71
C PRO A 112 11.84 2.04 16.19
N PRO A 113 12.95 1.65 15.54
CA PRO A 113 12.99 1.43 14.11
C PRO A 113 12.28 0.12 13.74
N ARG A 114 11.78 0.05 12.50
CA ARG A 114 11.27 -1.17 11.89
C ARG A 114 11.85 -1.33 10.49
N MET A 115 12.18 -2.56 10.11
CA MET A 115 12.41 -2.91 8.71
C MET A 115 11.35 -3.92 8.28
N ILE A 116 10.66 -3.63 7.19
CA ILE A 116 9.57 -4.47 6.67
C ILE A 116 10.08 -5.14 5.40
N ARG A 117 10.10 -6.47 5.38
CA ARG A 117 10.41 -7.27 4.21
C ARG A 117 9.14 -7.92 3.70
N ILE A 118 8.72 -7.55 2.50
CA ILE A 118 7.57 -8.14 1.80
C ILE A 118 8.10 -9.04 0.69
N ARG A 119 7.67 -10.30 0.66
CA ARG A 119 7.99 -11.24 -0.42
C ARG A 119 6.72 -11.66 -1.13
N TYR A 120 6.72 -11.54 -2.44
CA TYR A 120 5.65 -12.05 -3.30
C TYR A 120 6.21 -13.14 -4.19
N ARG A 121 5.59 -14.33 -4.15
CA ARG A 121 5.93 -15.44 -5.04
C ARG A 121 4.72 -15.74 -5.92
N PRO A 122 4.79 -15.48 -7.24
CA PRO A 122 3.70 -15.84 -8.13
C PRO A 122 3.61 -17.37 -8.26
N ASP A 123 2.39 -17.86 -8.51
CA ASP A 123 2.15 -19.28 -8.73
C ASP A 123 2.96 -19.80 -9.93
N GLY A 124 3.65 -20.92 -9.74
CA GLY A 124 4.51 -21.52 -10.76
C GLY A 124 5.92 -20.92 -10.87
N ALA A 125 6.30 -19.97 -10.01
CA ALA A 125 7.68 -19.48 -9.96
C ALA A 125 8.65 -20.59 -9.52
N PRO A 126 9.81 -20.74 -10.19
CA PRO A 126 10.84 -21.69 -9.78
C PRO A 126 11.38 -21.33 -8.39
N ALA A 127 11.80 -22.36 -7.64
CA ALA A 127 12.12 -22.27 -6.21
C ALA A 127 13.31 -21.32 -5.88
N ASP A 128 14.09 -20.93 -6.89
CA ASP A 128 15.29 -20.09 -6.78
C ASP A 128 15.05 -18.61 -7.13
N ALA A 129 13.85 -18.23 -7.61
CA ALA A 129 13.55 -16.86 -8.04
C ALA A 129 13.35 -15.84 -6.90
N ALA A 130 13.49 -16.26 -5.64
CA ALA A 130 13.16 -15.46 -4.44
C ALA A 130 14.34 -15.23 -3.48
N ARG A 131 15.57 -15.08 -4.01
CA ARG A 131 16.73 -14.61 -3.23
C ARG A 131 16.83 -13.09 -3.23
#